data_AF-A0A356TDB7-F1
#
_entry.id   AF-A0A356TDB7-F1
#
_cell.length_a   1.000
_cell.length_b   1.000
_cell.length_c   1.000
_cell.angle_alpha   90.00
_cell.angle_beta   90.00
_cell.angle_gamma   90.00
#
_symmetry.space_group_name_H-M   'P 1'
#
loop_
_entity.id
_entity.type
_entity.pdbx_description
1 polymer ?
#
loop_
_entity_poly.entity_id
_entity_poly.type
_entity_poly.pdbx_seq_one_letter_code
_entity_poly.pdbx_strand_id
1 'polypeptide(L)'
;PWGALAGTSALAAALVALGFWLGAGREGRLLEGLSAPMSLRQKAGIALGFAFVLVILEVLDLERPPDAFVFESETVARHGRVSVLHGERDAAEAALLAATLDDDLSRAADLLGLEALGPVFVAPRADLGPSEVEHEPLDEDEPGVLVRAAWPHPGFETARFRAFTLARAIEKATEGRARHEPRVWVLVGLSHHLVSADAPPEWSRRAA
;
A
#
# COMPACT_ATOMS: atom_id res chain seq x y z
N PRO A 1 -7.02 -6.93 21.23
CA PRO A 1 -6.55 -8.17 21.90
C PRO A 1 -7.65 -9.21 22.20
N TRP A 2 -8.79 -8.83 22.79
CA TRP A 2 -9.85 -9.77 23.19
C TRP A 2 -10.61 -10.41 22.01
N GLY A 3 -10.76 -9.71 20.89
CA GLY A 3 -11.39 -10.25 19.67
C GLY A 3 -10.58 -11.37 19.01
N ALA A 4 -9.26 -11.22 18.90
CA ALA A 4 -8.37 -12.23 18.36
C ALA A 4 -8.35 -13.51 19.23
N LEU A 5 -8.40 -13.35 20.55
CA LEU A 5 -8.54 -14.46 21.50
C LEU A 5 -9.89 -15.19 21.33
N ALA A 6 -10.99 -14.45 21.15
CA ALA A 6 -12.30 -15.05 20.92
C ALA A 6 -12.36 -15.81 19.58
N GLY A 7 -11.79 -15.25 18.51
CA GLY A 7 -11.70 -15.88 17.20
C GLY A 7 -10.90 -17.17 17.22
N THR A 8 -9.69 -17.14 17.77
CA THR A 8 -8.83 -18.32 17.91
C THR A 8 -9.43 -19.40 18.81
N SER A 9 -10.11 -19.00 19.89
CA SER A 9 -10.80 -19.94 20.79
C SER A 9 -12.00 -20.63 20.13
N ALA A 10 -12.81 -19.87 19.38
CA ALA A 10 -13.95 -20.43 18.63
C ALA A 10 -13.48 -21.40 17.53
N LEU A 11 -12.40 -21.05 16.84
CA LEU A 11 -11.77 -21.88 15.82
C LEU A 11 -11.23 -23.19 16.40
N ALA A 12 -10.54 -23.12 17.55
CA ALA A 12 -10.05 -24.28 18.26
C ALA A 12 -11.18 -25.20 18.73
N ALA A 13 -12.27 -24.63 19.25
CA ALA A 13 -13.46 -25.39 19.66
C ALA A 13 -14.12 -26.12 18.49
N ALA A 14 -14.22 -25.46 17.32
CA ALA A 14 -14.75 -26.07 16.10
C ALA A 14 -13.88 -27.24 15.59
N LEU A 15 -12.55 -27.09 15.63
CA LEU A 15 -11.62 -28.16 15.28
C LEU A 15 -11.71 -29.37 16.21
N VAL A 16 -11.80 -29.13 17.53
CA VAL A 16 -11.97 -30.20 18.52
C VAL A 16 -13.29 -30.93 18.30
N ALA A 17 -14.39 -30.20 18.06
CA ALA A 17 -15.69 -30.79 17.76
C ALA A 17 -15.67 -31.62 16.47
N LEU A 18 -14.99 -31.15 15.42
CA LEU A 18 -14.83 -31.87 14.16
C LEU A 18 -13.98 -33.14 14.34
N GLY A 19 -12.90 -33.07 15.11
CA GLY A 19 -12.07 -34.21 15.47
C GLY A 19 -12.85 -35.27 16.26
N PHE A 20 -13.66 -34.84 17.23
CA PHE A 20 -14.58 -35.72 17.95
C PHE A 20 -15.64 -36.34 17.05
N TRP A 21 -16.21 -35.57 16.11
CA TRP A 21 -17.19 -36.08 15.16
C TRP A 21 -16.60 -37.13 14.22
N LEU A 22 -15.36 -36.93 13.76
CA LEU A 22 -14.62 -37.89 12.94
C LEU A 22 -14.20 -39.14 13.73
N GLY A 23 -13.81 -38.97 15.00
CA GLY A 23 -13.40 -40.06 15.89
C GLY A 23 -14.55 -40.92 16.41
N ALA A 24 -15.68 -40.29 16.76
CA ALA A 24 -16.88 -40.97 17.26
C ALA A 24 -17.54 -41.87 16.20
N GLY A 25 -17.21 -41.68 14.91
CA GLY A 25 -17.61 -42.59 13.83
C GLY A 25 -16.77 -43.86 13.70
N ARG A 26 -15.72 -44.06 14.53
CA ARG A 26 -14.74 -45.14 14.37
C ARG A 26 -14.35 -45.82 15.69
N GLU A 27 -15.28 -46.56 16.26
CA GLU A 27 -14.91 -47.72 17.08
C GLU A 27 -14.79 -48.94 16.14
N GLY A 28 -13.57 -49.33 15.76
CA GLY A 28 -13.28 -50.74 15.45
C GLY A 28 -12.60 -51.13 14.13
N ARG A 29 -12.40 -50.27 13.12
CA ARG A 29 -11.81 -50.71 11.82
C ARG A 29 -10.92 -49.66 11.16
N LEU A 30 -9.70 -49.47 11.67
CA LEU A 30 -8.68 -48.60 11.05
C LEU A 30 -7.82 -49.31 10.00
N LEU A 31 -7.72 -50.64 10.04
CA LEU A 31 -6.86 -51.43 9.15
C LEU A 31 -7.57 -51.92 7.86
N GLU A 32 -8.89 -52.10 7.85
CA GLU A 32 -9.65 -52.49 6.64
C GLU A 32 -9.98 -51.31 5.70
N GLY A 33 -9.81 -50.07 6.17
CA GLY A 33 -10.32 -48.87 5.49
C GLY A 33 -9.40 -48.28 4.41
N LEU A 34 -8.16 -48.76 4.27
CA LEU A 34 -7.21 -48.26 3.26
C LEU A 34 -7.37 -48.94 1.88
N SER A 35 -8.02 -50.10 1.81
CA SER A 35 -8.30 -50.83 0.56
C SER A 35 -9.73 -50.65 0.05
N ALA A 36 -10.62 -50.02 0.84
CA ALA A 36 -12.01 -49.82 0.48
C ALA A 36 -12.23 -48.47 -0.24
N PRO A 37 -13.14 -48.40 -1.22
CA PRO A 37 -13.48 -47.13 -1.87
C PRO A 37 -13.97 -46.12 -0.84
N MET A 38 -13.34 -44.94 -0.82
CA MET A 38 -13.64 -43.87 0.14
C MET A 38 -15.13 -43.55 0.18
N SER A 39 -15.72 -43.58 1.38
CA SER A 39 -17.10 -43.15 1.59
C SER A 39 -17.26 -41.65 1.31
N LEU A 40 -18.45 -41.24 0.86
CA LEU A 40 -18.82 -39.83 0.66
C LEU A 40 -18.54 -38.95 1.89
N ARG A 41 -18.68 -39.52 3.09
CA ARG A 41 -18.39 -38.83 4.36
C ARG A 41 -16.90 -38.53 4.54
N GLN A 42 -16.02 -39.44 4.13
CA GLN A 42 -14.56 -39.21 4.17
C GLN A 42 -14.13 -38.15 3.16
N LYS A 43 -14.70 -38.17 1.96
CA LYS A 43 -14.46 -37.14 0.95
C LYS A 43 -14.90 -35.76 1.45
N ALA A 44 -16.08 -35.68 2.07
CA ALA A 44 -16.58 -34.45 2.68
C ALA A 44 -15.70 -33.96 3.84
N GLY A 45 -15.24 -34.86 4.72
CA GLY A 45 -14.32 -34.51 5.81
C GLY A 45 -12.99 -33.95 5.32
N ILE A 46 -12.41 -34.55 4.27
CA ILE A 46 -11.16 -34.07 3.66
C ILE A 46 -11.39 -32.72 2.98
N ALA A 47 -12.47 -32.59 2.20
CA ALA A 47 -12.80 -31.32 1.52
C ALA A 47 -13.01 -30.18 2.53
N LEU A 48 -13.72 -30.47 3.64
CA LEU A 48 -13.95 -29.48 4.69
C LEU A 48 -12.65 -29.13 5.43
N GLY A 49 -11.80 -30.11 5.73
CA GLY A 49 -10.48 -29.86 6.30
C GLY A 49 -9.58 -29.02 5.39
N PHE A 50 -9.61 -29.28 4.09
CA PHE A 50 -8.83 -28.52 3.10
C PHE A 50 -9.34 -27.09 2.96
N ALA A 51 -10.66 -26.90 2.87
CA ALA A 51 -11.28 -25.57 2.87
C ALA A 51 -10.94 -24.79 4.14
N PHE A 52 -10.89 -25.46 5.28
CA PHE A 52 -10.53 -24.84 6.55
C PHE A 52 -9.07 -24.41 6.61
N VAL A 53 -8.14 -25.21 6.09
CA VAL A 53 -6.73 -24.82 5.95
C VAL A 53 -6.58 -23.60 5.05
N LEU A 54 -7.30 -23.53 3.93
CA LEU A 54 -7.28 -22.36 3.05
C LEU A 54 -7.77 -21.10 3.78
N VAL A 55 -8.86 -21.19 4.53
CA VAL A 55 -9.37 -20.06 5.33
C VAL A 55 -8.36 -19.62 6.40
N ILE A 56 -7.68 -20.56 7.08
CA ILE A 56 -6.62 -20.22 8.04
C ILE A 56 -5.47 -19.50 7.35
N LEU A 57 -5.01 -20.00 6.20
CA LEU A 57 -3.92 -19.36 5.46
C LEU A 57 -4.29 -17.94 5.04
N GLU A 58 -5.51 -17.74 4.55
CA GLU A 58 -6.02 -16.42 4.14
C GLU A 58 -6.14 -15.44 5.32
N VAL A 59 -6.62 -15.91 6.48
CA VAL A 59 -6.68 -15.09 7.72
C VAL A 59 -5.29 -14.74 8.24
N LEU A 60 -4.34 -15.68 8.19
CA LEU A 60 -2.96 -15.42 8.60
C LEU A 60 -2.25 -14.44 7.65
N ASP A 61 -2.59 -14.45 6.36
CA ASP A 61 -2.05 -13.51 5.38
C ASP A 61 -2.58 -12.09 5.60
N LEU A 62 -3.88 -11.95 5.92
CA LEU A 62 -4.52 -10.67 6.27
C LEU A 62 -3.93 -10.01 7.53
N GLU A 63 -3.42 -10.80 8.47
CA GLU A 63 -2.78 -10.28 9.69
C GLU A 63 -1.33 -9.84 9.47
N ARG A 64 -0.71 -10.18 8.33
CA ARG A 64 0.65 -9.78 8.04
C ARG A 64 0.64 -8.34 7.51
N PRO A 65 1.23 -7.37 8.23
CA PRO A 65 1.41 -6.04 7.66
C PRO A 65 2.26 -6.20 6.39
N PRO A 66 1.85 -5.60 5.27
CA PRO A 66 2.61 -5.72 4.04
C PRO A 66 4.02 -5.16 4.27
N ASP A 67 5.02 -5.85 3.73
CA ASP A 67 6.42 -5.42 3.85
C ASP A 67 6.53 -4.02 3.23
N ALA A 68 6.78 -3.02 4.07
CA ALA A 68 6.88 -1.64 3.60
C ALA A 68 8.20 -1.47 2.85
N PHE A 69 8.15 -0.87 1.66
CA PHE A 69 9.35 -0.47 0.94
C PHE A 69 10.24 0.42 1.83
N VAL A 70 11.52 0.10 1.92
CA VAL A 70 12.51 0.90 2.67
C VAL A 70 13.75 1.08 1.82
N PHE A 71 14.19 2.34 1.68
CA PHE A 71 15.51 2.61 1.13
C PHE A 71 16.59 2.07 2.07
N GLU A 72 17.44 1.17 1.57
CA GLU A 72 18.60 0.64 2.30
C GLU A 72 19.77 1.65 2.43
N SER A 73 19.69 2.80 1.76
CA SER A 73 20.72 3.85 1.80
C SER A 73 20.71 4.64 3.11
N GLU A 74 21.90 5.09 3.55
CA GLU A 74 22.05 5.99 4.70
C GLU A 74 21.58 7.43 4.42
N THR A 75 21.55 7.85 3.15
CA THR A 75 21.22 9.24 2.76
C THR A 75 19.76 9.44 2.40
N VAL A 76 18.88 9.28 3.39
CA VAL A 76 17.42 9.40 3.22
C VAL A 76 16.85 10.45 4.16
N ALA A 77 16.24 11.49 3.60
CA ALA A 77 15.47 12.47 4.34
C ALA A 77 14.06 11.92 4.56
N ARG A 78 13.62 11.83 5.82
CA ARG A 78 12.30 11.30 6.20
C ARG A 78 11.49 12.40 6.88
N HIS A 79 10.26 12.59 6.44
CA HIS A 79 9.27 13.46 7.09
C HIS A 79 7.89 12.84 6.97
N GLY A 80 7.22 12.59 8.09
CA GLY A 80 5.90 11.97 8.11
C GLY A 80 5.89 10.66 7.32
N ARG A 81 5.10 10.62 6.24
CA ARG A 81 4.96 9.45 5.36
C ARG A 81 5.85 9.48 4.12
N VAL A 82 6.73 10.49 4.00
CA VAL A 82 7.56 10.71 2.80
C VAL A 82 9.02 10.41 3.11
N SER A 83 9.65 9.64 2.22
CA SER A 83 11.09 9.36 2.24
C SER A 83 11.72 9.80 0.92
N VAL A 84 12.75 10.65 0.99
CA VAL A 84 13.46 11.19 -0.17
C VAL A 84 14.92 10.75 -0.09
N LEU A 85 15.36 9.94 -1.06
CA LEU A 85 16.77 9.62 -1.24
C LEU A 85 17.51 10.86 -1.77
N HIS A 86 18.69 11.16 -1.22
CA HIS A 86 19.45 12.34 -1.62
C HIS A 86 20.96 12.09 -1.65
N GLY A 87 21.70 12.96 -2.33
CA GLY A 87 23.15 13.05 -2.21
C GLY A 87 23.57 13.79 -0.94
N GLU A 88 24.84 13.67 -0.53
CA GLU A 88 25.35 14.30 0.71
C GLU A 88 25.10 15.82 0.80
N ARG A 89 25.07 16.51 -0.34
CA ARG A 89 24.95 17.98 -0.41
C ARG A 89 23.51 18.49 -0.40
N ASP A 90 22.54 17.60 -0.62
CA ASP A 90 21.16 17.97 -0.91
C ASP A 90 20.21 17.68 0.26
N ALA A 91 20.76 17.31 1.42
CA ALA A 91 19.99 16.87 2.59
C ALA A 91 18.94 17.89 3.05
N ALA A 92 19.28 19.19 3.05
CA ALA A 92 18.35 20.25 3.45
C ALA A 92 17.18 20.41 2.47
N GLU A 93 17.47 20.37 1.17
CA GLU A 93 16.45 20.50 0.13
C GLU A 93 15.57 19.25 0.05
N ALA A 94 16.16 18.07 0.25
CA ALA A 94 15.43 16.80 0.36
C ALA A 94 14.48 16.78 1.57
N ALA A 95 14.92 17.30 2.73
CA ALA A 95 14.07 17.44 3.91
C ALA A 95 12.91 18.42 3.68
N LEU A 96 13.16 19.54 2.99
CA LEU A 96 12.12 20.49 2.61
C LEU A 96 11.11 19.85 1.63
N LEU A 97 11.60 19.11 0.64
CA LEU A 97 10.75 18.39 -0.31
C LEU A 97 9.88 17.33 0.40
N ALA A 98 10.47 16.57 1.33
CA ALA A 98 9.75 15.57 2.11
C ALA A 98 8.61 16.21 2.94
N ALA A 99 8.90 17.31 3.65
CA ALA A 99 7.91 18.03 4.43
C ALA A 99 6.79 18.61 3.56
N THR A 100 7.15 19.24 2.45
CA THR A 100 6.19 19.85 1.52
C THR A 100 5.24 18.79 0.92
N LEU A 101 5.77 17.61 0.56
CA LEU A 101 4.96 16.52 0.05
C LEU A 101 4.06 15.91 1.12
N ASP A 102 4.52 15.78 2.36
CA ASP A 102 3.69 15.25 3.46
C ASP A 102 2.51 16.19 3.77
N ASP A 103 2.74 17.50 3.72
CA ASP A 103 1.69 18.53 3.82
C ASP A 103 0.69 18.44 2.66
N ASP A 104 1.16 18.23 1.42
CA ASP A 104 0.29 18.03 0.25
C ASP A 104 -0.58 16.78 0.39
N LEU A 105 0.02 15.67 0.83
CA LEU A 105 -0.68 14.41 1.05
C LEU A 105 -1.73 14.54 2.16
N SER A 106 -1.41 15.25 3.23
CA SER A 106 -2.33 15.48 4.34
C SER A 106 -3.51 16.35 3.91
N ARG A 107 -3.26 17.48 3.21
CA ARG A 107 -4.33 18.31 2.63
C ARG A 107 -5.23 17.54 1.67
N ALA A 108 -4.64 16.69 0.84
CA ALA A 108 -5.42 15.88 -0.10
C ALA A 108 -6.26 14.81 0.61
N ALA A 109 -5.71 14.15 1.63
CA ALA A 109 -6.46 13.20 2.45
C ALA A 109 -7.67 13.87 3.11
N ASP A 110 -7.46 15.04 3.74
CA ASP A 110 -8.51 15.83 4.38
C ASP A 110 -9.62 16.22 3.40
N LEU A 111 -9.25 16.69 2.20
CA LEU A 111 -10.21 17.09 1.16
C LEU A 111 -11.00 15.93 0.58
N LEU A 112 -10.38 14.75 0.47
CA LEU A 112 -11.01 13.55 -0.06
C LEU A 112 -11.78 12.77 1.02
N GLY A 113 -11.68 13.17 2.29
CA GLY A 113 -12.27 12.45 3.42
C GLY A 113 -11.62 11.09 3.66
N LEU A 114 -10.34 10.93 3.29
CA LEU A 114 -9.56 9.73 3.52
C LEU A 114 -8.85 9.84 4.88
N GLU A 115 -8.74 8.73 5.60
CA GLU A 115 -8.01 8.70 6.87
C GLU A 115 -6.51 9.02 6.68
N ALA A 116 -5.92 8.48 5.62
CA ALA A 116 -4.56 8.77 5.20
C ALA A 116 -4.33 8.36 3.74
N LEU A 117 -3.44 9.07 3.04
CA LEU A 117 -2.77 8.54 1.86
C LEU A 117 -1.55 7.71 2.27
N GLY A 118 -1.20 6.71 1.44
CA GLY A 118 -0.05 5.83 1.67
C GLY A 118 1.30 6.55 1.63
N PRO A 119 2.39 5.85 2.00
CA PRO A 119 3.72 6.43 2.00
C PRO A 119 4.20 6.76 0.58
N VAL A 120 5.12 7.73 0.49
CA VAL A 120 5.72 8.15 -0.78
C VAL A 120 7.23 8.05 -0.69
N PHE A 121 7.83 7.42 -1.69
CA PHE A 121 9.26 7.25 -1.83
C PHE A 121 9.75 8.02 -3.05
N VAL A 122 10.77 8.85 -2.87
CA VAL A 122 11.35 9.66 -3.96
C VAL A 122 12.80 9.26 -4.15
N ALA A 123 13.16 8.88 -5.37
CA ALA A 123 14.53 8.55 -5.73
C ALA A 123 15.07 9.45 -6.86
N PRO A 124 16.25 10.06 -6.69
CA PRO A 124 16.89 10.85 -7.73
C PRO A 124 17.37 9.94 -8.85
N ARG A 125 17.15 10.38 -10.10
CA ARG A 125 17.57 9.65 -11.32
C ARG A 125 18.17 10.66 -12.30
N ALA A 126 19.49 10.65 -12.42
CA ALA A 126 20.24 11.68 -13.14
C ALA A 126 20.14 11.59 -14.67
N ASP A 127 19.68 10.46 -15.21
CA ASP A 127 19.48 10.22 -16.64
C ASP A 127 18.13 10.75 -17.17
N LEU A 128 17.22 11.17 -16.28
CA LEU A 128 15.95 11.78 -16.66
C LEU A 128 16.10 13.25 -17.07
N GLY A 129 15.27 13.67 -18.03
CA GLY A 129 15.13 15.08 -18.36
C GLY A 129 14.62 15.92 -17.17
N PRO A 130 14.86 17.25 -17.14
CA PRO A 130 14.54 18.09 -15.98
C PRO A 130 13.06 18.10 -15.57
N SER A 131 12.16 17.83 -16.51
CA SER A 131 10.72 17.76 -16.29
C SER A 131 10.15 16.34 -16.42
N GLU A 132 11.01 15.35 -16.61
CA GLU A 132 10.63 13.94 -16.66
C GLU A 132 10.51 13.38 -15.24
N VAL A 133 9.41 12.67 -15.04
CA VAL A 133 9.10 11.99 -13.79
C VAL A 133 8.62 10.60 -14.14
N GLU A 134 9.22 9.60 -13.53
CA GLU A 134 8.84 8.21 -13.67
C GLU A 134 8.18 7.73 -12.39
N HIS A 135 7.17 6.88 -12.55
CA HIS A 135 6.56 6.15 -11.46
C HIS A 135 6.93 4.69 -11.62
N GLU A 136 7.54 4.12 -10.59
CA GLU A 136 7.78 2.69 -10.53
C GLU A 136 6.68 2.07 -9.65
N PRO A 137 5.87 1.16 -10.20
CA PRO A 137 4.88 0.46 -9.39
C PRO A 137 5.63 -0.37 -8.35
N LEU A 138 5.33 -0.14 -7.08
CA LEU A 138 5.60 -1.13 -6.04
C LEU A 138 4.65 -2.32 -6.26
N ASP A 139 4.98 -3.47 -5.67
CA ASP A 139 4.12 -4.65 -5.71
C ASP A 139 2.71 -4.30 -5.22
N GLU A 140 1.70 -5.04 -5.68
CA GLU A 140 0.28 -4.70 -5.42
C GLU A 140 0.01 -4.57 -3.92
N ASP A 141 0.61 -5.48 -3.14
CA ASP A 141 0.49 -5.56 -1.68
C ASP A 141 1.36 -4.52 -0.95
N GLU A 142 2.39 -3.97 -1.59
CA GLU A 142 3.26 -2.97 -0.97
C GLU A 142 2.55 -1.62 -0.85
N PRO A 143 2.51 -1.01 0.35
CA PRO A 143 1.86 0.26 0.56
C PRO A 143 2.70 1.40 -0.04
N GLY A 144 2.03 2.32 -0.74
CA GLY A 144 2.62 3.56 -1.19
C GLY A 144 3.04 3.61 -2.66
N VAL A 145 3.84 4.61 -3.00
CA VAL A 145 4.30 4.88 -4.37
C VAL A 145 5.77 5.25 -4.40
N LEU A 146 6.51 4.72 -5.36
CA LEU A 146 7.89 5.11 -5.66
C LEU A 146 7.93 5.97 -6.91
N VAL A 147 8.50 7.17 -6.77
CA VAL A 147 8.62 8.15 -7.84
C VAL A 147 10.09 8.46 -8.07
N ARG A 148 10.53 8.35 -9.31
CA ARG A 148 11.88 8.70 -9.77
C ARG A 148 11.83 10.01 -10.54
N ALA A 149 12.78 10.90 -10.27
CA ALA A 149 12.83 12.18 -10.97
C ALA A 149 14.27 12.71 -11.09
N ALA A 150 14.47 13.65 -12.01
CA ALA A 150 15.74 14.36 -12.21
C ALA A 150 16.10 15.33 -11.06
N TRP A 151 15.64 15.09 -9.83
CA TRP A 151 16.05 15.87 -8.67
C TRP A 151 17.47 15.48 -8.24
N PRO A 152 18.36 16.41 -7.83
CA PRO A 152 18.24 17.86 -7.82
C PRO A 152 18.87 18.51 -9.07
N HIS A 153 18.14 18.56 -10.19
CA HIS A 153 18.56 19.29 -11.39
C HIS A 153 18.06 20.76 -11.33
N PRO A 154 18.84 21.77 -11.77
CA PRO A 154 18.43 23.18 -11.73
C PRO A 154 17.14 23.52 -12.50
N GLY A 155 16.85 22.74 -13.55
CA GLY A 155 15.62 22.85 -14.35
C GLY A 155 14.44 22.05 -13.80
N PHE A 156 14.54 21.52 -12.58
CA PHE A 156 13.52 20.65 -12.01
C PHE A 156 12.22 21.40 -11.70
N GLU A 157 11.14 20.97 -12.34
CA GLU A 157 9.81 21.55 -12.14
C GLU A 157 9.15 20.98 -10.87
N THR A 158 9.57 21.48 -9.70
CA THR A 158 9.10 21.00 -8.39
C THR A 158 7.57 20.95 -8.27
N ALA A 159 6.85 21.96 -8.76
CA ALA A 159 5.40 21.98 -8.71
C ALA A 159 4.75 20.87 -9.56
N ARG A 160 5.30 20.62 -10.75
CA ARG A 160 4.82 19.55 -11.62
C ARG A 160 5.07 18.19 -10.99
N PHE A 161 6.26 18.00 -10.41
CA PHE A 161 6.60 16.79 -9.68
C PHE A 161 5.66 16.54 -8.50
N ARG A 162 5.42 17.55 -7.64
CA ARG A 162 4.47 17.44 -6.51
C ARG A 162 3.08 17.03 -6.98
N ALA A 163 2.55 17.67 -8.02
CA ALA A 163 1.23 17.34 -8.56
C ALA A 163 1.17 15.91 -9.14
N PHE A 164 2.22 15.48 -9.84
CA PHE A 164 2.32 14.12 -10.36
C PHE A 164 2.34 13.08 -9.23
N THR A 165 3.19 13.30 -8.22
CA THR A 165 3.33 12.42 -7.05
C THR A 165 2.01 12.28 -6.30
N LEU A 166 1.29 13.39 -6.10
CA LEU A 166 -0.02 13.38 -5.45
C LEU A 166 -1.06 12.59 -6.26
N ALA A 167 -1.10 12.78 -7.57
CA ALA A 167 -1.97 12.02 -8.46
C ALA A 167 -1.70 10.50 -8.39
N ARG A 168 -0.43 10.09 -8.30
CA ARG A 168 -0.06 8.67 -8.12
C ARG A 168 -0.48 8.14 -6.75
N ALA A 169 -0.29 8.90 -5.68
CA ALA A 169 -0.69 8.51 -4.33
C ALA A 169 -2.21 8.30 -4.23
N ILE A 170 -3.02 9.18 -4.85
CA ILE A 170 -4.48 9.03 -4.93
C ILE A 170 -4.86 7.81 -5.78
N GLU A 171 -4.15 7.56 -6.88
CA GLU A 171 -4.39 6.37 -7.71
C GLU A 171 -4.14 5.07 -6.92
N LYS A 172 -3.03 4.96 -6.18
CA LYS A 172 -2.75 3.79 -5.33
C LYS A 172 -3.79 3.66 -4.21
N ALA A 173 -4.14 4.74 -3.53
CA ALA A 173 -5.14 4.73 -2.45
C ALA A 173 -6.55 4.31 -2.93
N THR A 174 -6.83 4.45 -4.23
CA THR A 174 -8.11 4.05 -4.82
C THR A 174 -8.03 2.72 -5.57
N GLU A 175 -6.91 1.99 -5.46
CA GLU A 175 -6.63 0.75 -6.20
C GLU A 175 -6.82 0.94 -7.72
N GLY A 176 -6.37 2.08 -8.25
CA GLY A 176 -6.46 2.42 -9.67
C GLY A 176 -7.84 2.88 -10.14
N ARG A 177 -8.86 2.90 -9.28
CA ARG A 177 -10.22 3.35 -9.65
C ARG A 177 -10.24 4.80 -10.11
N ALA A 178 -9.46 5.67 -9.48
CA ALA A 178 -9.42 7.09 -9.83
C ALA A 178 -8.96 7.34 -11.29
N ARG A 179 -8.21 6.41 -11.89
CA ARG A 179 -7.76 6.49 -13.29
C ARG A 179 -8.88 6.22 -14.31
N HIS A 180 -9.93 5.53 -13.88
CA HIS A 180 -11.05 5.12 -14.72
C HIS A 180 -12.26 6.04 -14.57
N GLU A 181 -12.19 7.03 -13.67
CA GLU A 181 -13.26 7.99 -13.47
C GLU A 181 -13.45 8.86 -14.73
N PRO A 182 -14.67 9.02 -15.28
CA PRO A 182 -14.92 9.85 -16.46
C PRO A 182 -14.38 11.28 -16.38
N ARG A 183 -14.12 11.76 -15.15
CA ARG A 183 -13.57 13.08 -14.85
C ARG A 183 -12.13 13.02 -14.33
N VAL A 184 -11.25 12.20 -14.91
CA VAL A 184 -9.80 12.18 -14.56
C VAL A 184 -9.17 13.58 -14.54
N TRP A 185 -9.65 14.49 -15.38
CA TRP A 185 -9.20 15.89 -15.39
C TRP A 185 -9.40 16.61 -14.04
N VAL A 186 -10.35 16.18 -13.22
CA VAL A 186 -10.55 16.70 -11.86
C VAL A 186 -9.43 16.24 -10.94
N LEU A 187 -8.94 15.00 -11.06
CA LEU A 187 -7.82 14.52 -10.25
C LEU A 187 -6.53 15.26 -10.61
N VAL A 188 -6.28 15.44 -11.91
CA VAL A 188 -5.15 16.23 -12.43
C VAL A 188 -5.27 17.70 -11.98
N GLY A 189 -6.46 18.29 -12.14
CA GLY A 189 -6.75 19.67 -11.75
C GLY A 189 -6.64 19.92 -10.25
N LEU A 190 -7.15 19.00 -9.42
CA LEU A 190 -7.04 19.04 -7.97
C LEU A 190 -5.58 18.99 -7.53
N SER A 191 -4.80 18.08 -8.12
CA SER A 191 -3.38 17.93 -7.80
C SER A 191 -2.60 19.20 -8.15
N HIS A 192 -2.88 19.81 -9.31
CA HIS A 192 -2.31 21.11 -9.67
C HIS A 192 -2.79 22.25 -8.76
N HIS A 193 -4.06 22.27 -8.37
CA HIS A 193 -4.63 23.31 -7.52
C HIS A 193 -3.99 23.30 -6.13
N LEU A 194 -3.82 22.12 -5.51
CA LEU A 194 -3.26 21.99 -4.17
C LEU A 194 -1.81 22.44 -4.09
N VAL A 195 -1.03 22.17 -5.14
CA VAL A 195 0.36 22.59 -5.24
C VAL A 195 0.49 24.09 -5.57
N SER A 196 -0.42 24.63 -6.40
CA SER A 196 -0.38 26.05 -6.80
C SER A 196 -0.96 26.98 -5.75
N ALA A 197 -1.76 26.49 -4.79
CA ALA A 197 -2.27 27.27 -3.67
C ALA A 197 -1.14 27.84 -2.78
N ASP A 198 0.04 27.21 -2.77
CA ASP A 198 1.21 27.68 -2.01
C ASP A 198 2.07 28.69 -2.79
N ALA A 199 1.83 28.83 -4.11
CA ALA A 199 2.57 29.78 -4.93
C ALA A 199 1.90 31.16 -4.88
N PRO A 200 2.65 32.26 -4.69
CA PRO A 200 2.06 33.59 -4.80
C PRO A 200 1.47 33.76 -6.21
N PRO A 201 0.27 34.35 -6.34
CA PRO A 201 -0.42 34.47 -7.62
C PRO A 201 0.48 35.11 -8.68
N GLU A 202 0.38 34.69 -9.94
CA GLU A 202 1.25 35.23 -11.01
C GLU A 202 1.21 36.76 -11.14
N TRP A 203 0.10 37.39 -10.73
CA TRP A 203 -0.03 38.86 -10.74
C TRP A 203 0.86 39.56 -9.71
N SER A 204 1.27 38.91 -8.62
CA SER A 204 2.19 39.50 -7.64
C SER A 204 3.64 39.47 -8.10
N ARG A 205 4.00 38.58 -9.04
CA ARG A 205 5.35 38.50 -9.65
C ARG A 205 5.58 39.52 -10.77
N ARG A 206 4.52 40.09 -11.36
CA ARG A 206 4.64 41.16 -12.37
C ARG A 206 4.67 42.57 -11.77
N ALA A 207 4.47 42.68 -10.47
CA ALA A 207 4.41 43.95 -9.73
C ALA A 207 5.72 44.30 -8.99
N ALA A 208 6.76 43.47 -9.12
CA ALA A 208 8.11 43.69 -8.62
C ALA A 208 9.08 43.92 -9.79
#